data_AF-A0A2I1FNL2-F1
#
_entry.id   AF-A0A2I1FNL2-F1
#
_cell.length_a   1.000
_cell.length_b   1.000
_cell.length_c   1.000
_cell.angle_alpha   90.00
_cell.angle_beta   90.00
_cell.angle_gamma   90.00
#
_symmetry.space_group_name_H-M   'P 1'
#
loop_
_entity.id
_entity.type
_entity.pdbx_description
1 polymer ?
#
loop_
_entity_poly.entity_id
_entity_poly.type
_entity_poly.pdbx_seq_one_letter_code
_entity_poly.pdbx_strand_id
1 'polypeptide(L)'
;MPNMVATTKTRIAYPGNLKMYIEGIIFPKLTGHIKKDTISEKTCRNYIHLWGYKYDERRKGVYYDGHERLDVVLYRKEWLKRMFEYQKFIKEFNGDMMDIVSESQFKPGEKELIQVTHANNR
;
A
#
# COMPACT_ATOMS: atom_id res chain seq x y z
N MET A 1 -0.55 -15.29 -10.31
CA MET A 1 -1.68 -15.32 -9.36
C MET A 1 -1.76 -13.97 -8.68
N PRO A 2 -2.86 -13.19 -8.77
CA PRO A 2 -2.88 -11.83 -8.25
C PRO A 2 -3.19 -11.82 -6.75
N ASN A 3 -2.35 -11.13 -6.00
CA ASN A 3 -2.42 -10.91 -4.55
C ASN A 3 -3.62 -10.02 -4.19
N MET A 4 -4.66 -10.58 -3.57
CA MET A 4 -5.89 -9.90 -3.13
C MET A 4 -6.06 -9.89 -1.60
N VAL A 5 -5.01 -9.67 -0.80
CA VAL A 5 -5.08 -9.99 0.64
C VAL A 5 -5.24 -8.79 1.59
N ALA A 6 -4.93 -7.54 1.21
CA ALA A 6 -4.96 -6.42 2.17
C ALA A 6 -6.12 -5.42 2.02
N THR A 7 -6.61 -5.16 0.80
CA THR A 7 -7.54 -4.02 0.57
C THR A 7 -9.01 -4.34 0.84
N THR A 8 -9.39 -5.61 0.81
CA THR A 8 -10.81 -6.04 0.89
C THR A 8 -11.30 -6.20 2.33
N LYS A 9 -10.41 -6.58 3.26
CA LYS A 9 -10.77 -6.86 4.66
C LYS A 9 -11.34 -5.65 5.40
N THR A 10 -10.84 -4.45 5.12
CA THR A 10 -11.26 -3.23 5.83
C THR A 10 -12.55 -2.64 5.26
N ARG A 11 -12.85 -2.84 3.97
CA ARG A 11 -14.07 -2.27 3.35
C ARG A 11 -15.35 -3.04 3.71
N ILE A 12 -15.30 -4.36 3.87
CA ILE A 12 -16.49 -5.18 4.22
C ILE A 12 -16.89 -4.99 5.70
N ALA A 13 -15.97 -4.55 6.56
CA ALA A 13 -16.22 -4.33 7.99
C ALA A 13 -17.16 -3.14 8.30
N TYR A 14 -17.67 -2.44 7.27
CA TYR A 14 -18.70 -1.43 7.42
C TYR A 14 -20.09 -2.01 7.09
N PRO A 15 -21.09 -1.83 7.96
CA PRO A 15 -22.42 -2.43 7.79
C PRO A 15 -23.09 -2.11 6.45
N GLY A 16 -22.95 -0.88 5.95
CA GLY A 16 -23.47 -0.47 4.65
C GLY A 16 -22.80 -1.20 3.48
N ASN A 17 -21.48 -1.42 3.55
CA ASN A 17 -20.75 -2.14 2.50
C ASN A 17 -21.08 -3.64 2.52
N LEU A 18 -21.22 -4.23 3.70
CA LEU A 18 -21.67 -5.62 3.83
C LEU A 18 -23.09 -5.79 3.28
N LYS A 19 -23.99 -4.84 3.56
CA LYS A 19 -25.34 -4.82 2.99
C LYS A 19 -25.31 -4.84 1.46
N MET A 20 -24.58 -3.91 0.84
CA MET A 20 -24.45 -3.85 -0.63
C MET A 20 -23.87 -5.14 -1.21
N TYR A 21 -22.88 -5.74 -0.56
CA TYR A 21 -22.27 -7.00 -0.99
C TYR A 21 -23.26 -8.16 -0.92
N ILE A 22 -24.01 -8.27 0.19
CA ILE A 22 -25.00 -9.34 0.37
C ILE A 22 -26.13 -9.19 -0.65
N GLU A 23 -26.66 -7.99 -0.83
CA GLU A 23 -27.79 -7.73 -1.73
C GLU A 23 -27.41 -7.81 -3.20
N GLY A 24 -26.24 -7.31 -3.59
CA GLY A 24 -25.81 -7.24 -4.98
C GLY A 24 -25.16 -8.52 -5.50
N ILE A 25 -24.61 -9.37 -4.61
CA ILE A 25 -23.81 -10.53 -5.00
C ILE A 25 -24.34 -11.82 -4.38
N ILE A 26 -24.53 -11.84 -3.06
CA ILE A 26 -24.87 -13.09 -2.34
C ILE A 26 -26.31 -13.52 -2.60
N PHE A 27 -27.29 -12.62 -2.50
CA PHE A 27 -28.69 -12.94 -2.76
C PHE A 27 -28.91 -13.39 -4.21
N PRO A 28 -28.46 -12.66 -5.25
CA PRO A 28 -28.61 -13.13 -6.64
C PRO A 28 -27.97 -14.49 -6.89
N LYS A 29 -26.82 -14.77 -6.27
CA LYS A 29 -26.10 -16.04 -6.42
C LYS A 29 -26.78 -17.22 -5.72
N LEU A 30 -27.37 -17.00 -4.55
CA LEU A 30 -27.95 -18.08 -3.72
C LEU A 30 -29.44 -18.33 -3.99
N THR A 31 -30.21 -17.27 -4.28
CA THR A 31 -31.66 -17.35 -4.48
C THR A 31 -32.09 -17.12 -5.93
N GLY A 32 -31.14 -16.97 -6.86
CA GLY A 32 -31.45 -16.57 -8.23
C GLY A 32 -32.09 -15.19 -8.28
N HIS A 33 -33.17 -15.03 -9.06
CA HIS A 33 -33.94 -13.79 -9.17
C HIS A 33 -35.07 -13.64 -8.14
N ILE A 34 -35.06 -14.41 -7.05
CA ILE A 34 -36.06 -14.27 -6.01
C ILE A 34 -35.68 -13.06 -5.15
N LYS A 35 -36.50 -12.01 -5.25
CA LYS A 35 -36.44 -10.76 -4.47
C LYS A 35 -36.60 -11.02 -2.96
N LYS A 36 -35.57 -11.55 -2.29
CA LYS A 36 -35.47 -11.30 -0.85
C LYS A 36 -35.01 -9.87 -0.70
N ASP A 37 -36.01 -9.02 -0.55
CA ASP A 37 -35.93 -7.57 -0.52
C ASP A 37 -35.17 -7.11 0.73
N THR A 38 -33.88 -6.86 0.55
CA THR A 38 -33.07 -6.05 1.47
C THR A 38 -32.74 -6.71 2.81
N ILE A 39 -31.46 -6.71 3.16
CA ILE A 39 -31.00 -7.04 4.52
C ILE A 39 -30.93 -5.75 5.35
N SER A 40 -31.42 -5.82 6.59
CA SER A 40 -31.32 -4.67 7.48
C SER A 40 -29.85 -4.38 7.82
N GLU A 41 -29.51 -3.10 7.96
CA GLU A 41 -28.17 -2.71 8.38
C GLU A 41 -27.84 -3.23 9.79
N LYS A 42 -28.86 -3.37 10.65
CA LYS A 42 -28.73 -3.99 11.98
C LYS A 42 -28.28 -5.44 11.89
N THR A 43 -28.83 -6.21 10.96
CA THR A 43 -28.39 -7.59 10.71
C THR A 43 -26.95 -7.63 10.23
N CYS A 44 -26.55 -6.70 9.35
CA CYS A 44 -25.18 -6.57 8.88
C CYS A 44 -24.20 -6.24 10.03
N ARG A 45 -24.57 -5.33 10.94
CA ARG A 45 -23.79 -5.05 12.15
C ARG A 45 -23.60 -6.31 13.00
N ASN A 46 -24.66 -7.07 13.22
CA ASN A 46 -24.59 -8.31 13.99
C ASN A 46 -23.64 -9.33 13.36
N TYR A 47 -23.65 -9.48 12.03
CA TYR A 47 -22.70 -10.38 11.35
C TYR A 47 -21.26 -9.90 11.46
N ILE A 48 -21.01 -8.59 11.30
CA ILE A 48 -19.69 -8.00 11.48
C ILE A 48 -19.16 -8.29 12.89
N HIS A 49 -19.98 -8.09 13.92
CA HIS A 49 -19.62 -8.43 15.30
C HIS A 49 -19.39 -9.94 15.49
N LEU A 50 -20.25 -10.80 14.95
CA LEU A 50 -20.12 -12.25 15.05
C LEU A 50 -18.83 -12.77 14.40
N TRP A 51 -18.41 -12.17 13.28
CA TRP A 51 -17.17 -12.50 12.60
C TRP A 51 -15.92 -11.91 13.28
N GLY A 52 -16.08 -11.28 14.45
CA GLY A 52 -14.97 -10.77 15.25
C GLY A 52 -14.44 -9.41 14.81
N TYR A 53 -15.12 -8.72 13.89
CA TYR A 53 -14.79 -7.34 13.57
C TYR A 53 -15.27 -6.43 14.72
N LYS A 54 -14.33 -5.69 15.30
CA LYS A 54 -14.62 -4.66 16.29
C LYS A 54 -14.61 -3.31 15.60
N TYR A 55 -15.62 -2.50 15.86
CA TYR A 55 -15.59 -1.10 15.48
C TYR A 55 -14.56 -0.43 16.40
N ASP A 56 -13.35 -0.21 15.89
CA ASP A 56 -12.40 0.66 16.57
C ASP A 56 -12.69 2.08 16.10
N GLU A 57 -13.08 2.95 17.02
CA GLU A 57 -13.14 4.37 16.73
C GLU A 57 -11.73 4.75 16.27
N ARG A 58 -11.61 5.28 15.04
CA ARG A 58 -10.33 5.77 14.52
C ARG A 58 -9.79 6.78 15.53
N ARG A 59 -8.89 6.34 16.41
CA ARG A 59 -8.23 7.23 17.36
C ARG A 59 -7.44 8.24 16.55
N LYS A 60 -7.75 9.53 16.71
CA LYS A 60 -6.92 10.63 16.20
C LYS A 60 -5.51 10.42 16.76
N GLY A 61 -4.61 9.83 15.97
CA GLY A 61 -3.31 9.33 16.44
C GLY A 61 -2.77 8.16 15.64
N VAL A 62 -3.61 7.44 14.88
CA VAL A 62 -3.13 6.45 13.90
C VAL A 62 -2.77 7.16 12.61
N TYR A 63 -1.49 7.46 12.42
CA TYR A 63 -0.96 7.91 11.13
C TYR A 63 -0.95 6.71 10.19
N TYR A 64 -1.88 6.70 9.22
CA TYR A 64 -1.77 5.80 8.09
C TYR A 64 -0.58 6.27 7.28
N ASP A 65 0.51 5.54 7.45
CA ASP A 65 1.73 5.81 6.73
C ASP A 65 1.43 5.64 5.24
N GLY A 66 1.41 6.75 4.50
CA GLY A 66 0.89 6.80 3.11
C GLY A 66 1.69 5.96 2.12
N HIS A 67 2.69 5.23 2.58
CA HIS A 67 3.55 4.33 1.83
C HIS A 67 2.79 3.26 1.03
N GLU A 68 1.60 2.84 1.47
CA GLU A 68 0.79 1.85 0.74
C GLU A 68 -0.08 2.46 -0.38
N ARG A 69 -0.19 3.80 -0.46
CA ARG A 69 -1.02 4.42 -1.50
C ARG A 69 -0.46 4.13 -2.88
N LEU A 70 -1.34 3.84 -3.84
CA LEU A 70 -0.95 3.42 -5.19
C LEU A 70 -0.05 4.44 -5.90
N ASP A 71 -0.33 5.74 -5.72
CA ASP A 71 0.47 6.84 -6.26
C ASP A 71 1.88 6.87 -5.65
N VAL A 72 1.99 6.69 -4.34
CA VAL A 72 3.28 6.63 -3.62
C VAL A 72 4.08 5.40 -4.05
N VAL A 73 3.43 4.24 -4.18
CA VAL A 73 4.07 3.01 -4.65
C VAL A 73 4.56 3.16 -6.09
N LEU A 74 3.76 3.76 -6.98
CA LEU A 74 4.14 4.00 -8.37
C LEU A 74 5.35 4.94 -8.44
N TYR A 75 5.28 6.07 -7.73
CA TYR A 75 6.39 7.02 -7.65
C TYR A 75 7.68 6.35 -7.15
N ARG A 76 7.59 5.52 -6.09
CA ARG A 76 8.75 4.82 -5.55
C ARG A 76 9.38 3.86 -6.56
N LYS A 77 8.57 3.16 -7.36
CA LYS A 77 9.07 2.27 -8.42
C LYS A 77 9.81 3.05 -9.50
N GLU A 78 9.26 4.16 -9.96
CA GLU A 78 9.89 5.03 -10.96
C GLU A 78 11.17 5.68 -10.43
N TRP A 79 11.17 6.09 -9.17
CA TRP A 79 12.34 6.61 -8.49
C TRP A 79 13.46 5.56 -8.38
N LEU A 80 13.14 4.34 -7.92
CA LEU A 80 14.13 3.25 -7.82
C LEU A 80 14.76 2.92 -9.17
N LYS A 81 13.98 2.91 -10.26
CA LYS A 81 14.51 2.68 -11.60
C LYS A 81 15.57 3.72 -11.98
N ARG A 82 15.31 5.00 -11.73
CA ARG A 82 16.28 6.09 -11.97
C ARG A 82 17.53 5.95 -11.09
N MET A 83 17.36 5.55 -9.83
CA MET A 83 18.49 5.37 -8.93
C MET A 83 19.44 4.26 -9.37
N PHE A 84 18.92 3.13 -9.90
CA PHE A 84 19.78 2.08 -10.47
C PHE A 84 20.56 2.55 -11.72
N GLU A 85 20.00 3.49 -12.49
CA GLU A 85 20.71 4.10 -13.60
C GLU A 85 21.84 5.02 -13.10
N TYR A 86 21.60 5.78 -12.03
CA TYR A 86 22.60 6.68 -11.44
C TYR A 86 23.65 5.98 -10.60
N GLN A 87 23.34 4.85 -9.96
CA GLN A 87 24.27 4.11 -9.10
C GLN A 87 25.59 3.78 -9.81
N LYS A 88 25.54 3.55 -11.14
CA LYS A 88 26.73 3.30 -11.97
C LYS A 88 27.74 4.45 -11.99
N PHE A 89 27.29 5.65 -11.64
CA PHE A 89 28.09 6.89 -11.62
C PHE A 89 28.33 7.42 -10.20
N ILE A 90 27.89 6.68 -9.17
CA ILE A 90 28.06 7.02 -7.75
C ILE A 90 29.12 6.08 -7.17
N LYS A 91 30.05 6.62 -6.37
CA LYS A 91 31.04 5.79 -5.66
C LYS A 91 30.40 5.07 -4.48
N GLU A 92 30.74 3.80 -4.33
CA GLU A 92 30.41 3.01 -3.15
C GLU A 92 31.53 3.15 -2.12
N PHE A 93 31.17 3.56 -0.91
CA PHE A 93 32.08 3.71 0.22
C PHE A 93 31.71 2.66 1.28
N ASN A 94 32.71 2.06 1.93
CA ASN A 94 32.49 1.07 2.99
C ASN A 94 33.57 1.16 4.08
N GLY A 95 33.26 0.58 5.24
CA GLY A 95 34.12 0.65 6.42
C GLY A 95 34.08 2.02 7.12
N ASP A 96 34.61 2.05 8.35
CA ASP A 96 34.59 3.24 9.21
C ASP A 96 35.40 4.41 8.61
N MET A 97 36.39 4.10 7.77
CA MET A 97 37.22 5.07 7.06
C MET A 97 36.61 5.53 5.73
N MET A 98 35.44 5.01 5.35
CA MET A 98 34.77 5.29 4.08
C MET A 98 35.68 5.02 2.88
N ASP A 99 36.30 3.84 2.86
CA ASP A 99 37.16 3.42 1.77
C ASP A 99 36.33 3.17 0.51
N ILE A 100 36.85 3.57 -0.66
CA ILE A 100 36.20 3.36 -1.95
C ILE A 100 36.25 1.86 -2.27
N VAL A 101 35.08 1.21 -2.36
CA VAL A 101 34.97 -0.24 -2.60
C VAL A 101 35.08 -0.59 -4.07
N SER A 102 34.63 0.30 -4.95
CA SER A 102 34.74 0.14 -6.39
C SER A 102 35.11 1.45 -7.05
N GLU A 103 36.18 1.46 -7.83
CA GLU A 103 36.43 2.52 -8.78
C GLU A 103 35.38 2.45 -9.88
N SER A 104 34.54 3.48 -9.94
CA SER A 104 33.54 3.66 -10.99
C SER A 104 34.24 3.71 -12.35
N GLN A 105 33.90 2.74 -13.22
CA GLN A 105 34.45 2.63 -14.58
C GLN A 105 33.84 3.70 -15.49
N PHE A 106 34.30 4.94 -15.36
CA PHE A 106 33.86 6.03 -16.21
C PHE A 106 34.46 5.90 -17.61
N LYS A 107 33.63 6.03 -18.64
CA LYS A 107 34.12 6.25 -20.01
C LYS A 107 34.64 7.69 -20.14
N PRO A 108 35.55 7.96 -21.10
CA PRO A 108 35.99 9.32 -21.38
C PRO A 108 34.78 10.25 -21.65
N GLY A 109 34.62 11.28 -20.82
CA GLY A 109 33.52 12.25 -20.91
C GLY A 109 32.36 12.05 -19.91
N GLU A 110 32.32 10.93 -19.19
CA GLU A 110 31.35 10.70 -18.11
C GLU A 110 31.81 11.39 -16.82
N LYS A 111 30.84 11.94 -16.06
CA LYS A 111 31.09 12.64 -14.79
C LYS A 111 30.50 11.86 -13.62
N GLU A 112 31.20 11.90 -12.50
CA GLU A 112 30.70 11.39 -11.23
C GLU A 112 29.42 12.13 -10.80
N LEU A 113 28.46 11.38 -10.28
CA LEU A 113 27.25 11.91 -9.68
C LEU A 113 27.37 11.87 -8.15
N ILE A 114 27.07 12.99 -7.51
CA ILE A 114 27.02 13.11 -6.06
C ILE A 114 25.56 13.23 -5.64
N GLN A 115 25.10 12.29 -4.82
CA GLN A 115 23.75 12.36 -4.26
C GLN A 115 23.71 13.42 -3.15
N VAL A 116 22.97 14.49 -3.39
CA VAL A 116 22.72 15.53 -2.37
C VAL A 116 21.41 15.21 -1.67
N THR A 117 21.47 14.93 -0.38
CA THR A 117 20.28 14.75 0.48
C THR A 117 20.21 15.86 1.51
N HIS A 118 19.07 16.56 1.55
CA HIS A 118 18.80 17.50 2.63
C HIS A 118 18.17 16.74 3.80
N ALA A 119 18.83 16.74 4.95
CA ALA A 119 18.21 16.30 6.18
C ALA A 119 17.16 17.36 6.57
N ASN A 120 15.88 16.98 6.53
CA ASN A 120 14.84 17.80 7.14
C ASN A 120 14.94 17.61 8.66
N ASN A 121 15.72 18.45 9.34
CA ASN A 121 15.62 18.61 10.79
C ASN A 121 14.23 19.22 11.07
N ARG A 122 13.30 18.39 11.53
CA ARG A 122 12.03 18.83 12.12
C ARG A 122 12.17 18.89 13.63
#